data_AF-A0A2P7YMP0-F1
#
_entry.id   AF-A0A2P7YMP0-F1
#
_cell.length_a   1.000
_cell.length_b   1.000
_cell.length_c   1.000
_cell.angle_alpha   90.00
_cell.angle_beta   90.00
_cell.angle_gamma   90.00
#
_symmetry.space_group_name_H-M   'P 1'
#
loop_
_entity.id
_entity.type
_entity.pdbx_description
1 polymer ?
#
loop_
_entity_poly.entity_id
_entity_poly.type
_entity_poly.pdbx_seq_one_letter_code
_entity_poly.pdbx_strand_id
1 'polypeptide(L)'
;MVDGKESQSGAEVSIVETDEGRYKVIQVDTLDGPSKPEDGIDINYSFGPVKMVGYVVKSTLQMGIEVSVAGITIGTFHGNIKDGLGAEFKLQSAVGVVRFYLRNGNEAWVHLECHIVLNGSYDKDFKLRTM
;
A
#
# COMPACT_ATOMS: atom_id res chain seq x y z
N MET A 1 -13.96 -1.07 23.92
CA MET A 1 -14.55 -0.10 22.97
C MET A 1 -13.51 0.09 21.89
N VAL A 2 -13.75 -0.41 20.68
CA VAL A 2 -12.94 -0.06 19.51
C VAL A 2 -13.85 0.82 18.68
N ASP A 3 -13.68 2.13 18.85
CA ASP A 3 -14.34 3.13 18.02
C ASP A 3 -13.30 3.59 17.01
N GLY A 4 -13.58 3.32 15.74
CA GLY A 4 -12.62 3.49 14.65
C GLY A 4 -13.10 2.80 13.38
N LYS A 5 -14.17 3.32 12.79
CA LYS A 5 -14.49 3.04 11.38
C LYS A 5 -13.85 4.16 10.56
N GLU A 6 -12.55 4.06 10.29
CA GLU A 6 -11.96 4.85 9.21
C GLU A 6 -12.52 4.32 7.88
N SER A 7 -13.10 5.21 7.09
CA SER A 7 -13.62 4.92 5.77
C SER A 7 -12.85 5.73 4.74
N GLN A 8 -12.23 5.05 3.78
CA GLN A 8 -11.59 5.67 2.64
C GLN A 8 -12.42 5.42 1.37
N SER A 9 -12.45 6.39 0.46
CA SER A 9 -13.33 6.37 -0.70
C SER A 9 -12.54 6.25 -2.01
N GLY A 10 -12.76 5.13 -2.71
CA GLY A 10 -12.53 4.97 -4.14
C GLY A 10 -11.10 5.12 -4.67
N ALA A 11 -11.00 4.99 -6.00
CA ALA A 11 -9.84 5.37 -6.78
C ALA A 11 -10.01 6.82 -7.26
N GLU A 12 -8.96 7.63 -7.17
CA GLU A 12 -8.97 8.99 -7.72
C GLU A 12 -8.74 8.95 -9.23
N VAL A 13 -9.53 9.73 -9.98
CA VAL A 13 -9.47 9.79 -11.44
C VAL A 13 -9.54 11.23 -11.96
N SER A 14 -8.76 11.52 -12.99
CA SER A 14 -8.87 12.72 -13.81
C SER A 14 -9.82 12.45 -14.97
N ILE A 15 -10.78 13.36 -15.19
CA ILE A 15 -11.78 13.26 -16.25
C ILE A 15 -11.64 14.48 -17.16
N VAL A 16 -11.39 14.24 -18.44
CA VAL A 16 -11.21 15.30 -19.45
C VAL A 16 -12.15 15.02 -20.63
N GLU A 17 -12.99 15.97 -20.99
CA GLU A 17 -13.78 15.90 -22.22
C GLU A 17 -12.86 16.07 -23.44
N THR A 18 -12.94 15.17 -24.40
CA THR A 18 -12.08 15.15 -25.58
C THR A 18 -12.78 15.61 -26.85
N ASP A 19 -14.06 15.29 -26.97
CA ASP A 19 -15.00 15.73 -28.01
C ASP A 19 -16.38 15.86 -27.35
N GLU A 20 -17.36 16.46 -28.04
CA GLU A 20 -18.74 16.58 -27.54
C GLU A 20 -19.30 15.21 -27.08
N GLY A 21 -19.49 15.07 -25.77
CA GLY A 21 -20.02 13.86 -25.14
C GLY A 21 -19.03 12.69 -25.02
N ARG A 22 -17.72 12.91 -25.24
CA ARG A 22 -16.66 11.90 -25.09
C ARG A 22 -15.65 12.31 -24.04
N TYR A 23 -15.31 11.38 -23.14
CA TYR A 23 -14.42 11.64 -22.01
C TYR A 23 -13.26 10.65 -21.98
N LYS A 24 -12.08 11.16 -21.64
CA LYS A 24 -10.92 10.37 -21.23
C LYS A 24 -10.88 10.37 -19.70
N VAL A 25 -10.88 9.17 -19.12
CA VAL A 25 -10.75 8.97 -17.68
C VAL A 25 -9.40 8.31 -17.41
N ILE A 26 -8.58 8.93 -16.57
CA ILE A 26 -7.24 8.45 -16.22
C ILE A 26 -7.18 8.32 -14.71
N GLN A 27 -6.78 7.15 -14.22
CA GLN A 27 -6.49 7.00 -12.81
C GLN A 27 -5.28 7.85 -12.41
N VAL A 28 -5.44 8.64 -11.35
CA VAL A 28 -4.36 9.42 -10.76
C VAL A 28 -3.73 8.60 -9.65
N ASP A 29 -2.41 8.63 -9.58
CA ASP A 29 -1.66 7.98 -8.52
C ASP A 29 -1.44 8.98 -7.39
N THR A 30 -2.10 8.77 -6.26
CA THR A 30 -2.26 9.77 -5.18
C THR A 30 -1.73 9.30 -3.84
N LEU A 31 -0.92 8.24 -3.82
CA LEU A 31 -0.25 7.83 -2.59
C LEU A 31 0.83 8.85 -2.22
N ASP A 32 0.50 9.68 -1.24
CA ASP A 32 1.42 10.63 -0.60
C ASP A 32 2.20 9.96 0.54
N GLY A 33 1.65 8.89 1.12
CA GLY A 33 2.22 8.22 2.29
C GLY A 33 2.05 9.04 3.58
N PRO A 34 2.25 8.42 4.75
CA PRO A 34 2.20 9.12 6.02
C PRO A 34 3.38 10.08 6.20
N SER A 35 3.19 11.11 7.02
CA SER A 35 4.27 12.04 7.39
C SER A 35 5.46 11.30 7.98
N LYS A 36 6.62 11.48 7.34
CA LYS A 36 7.85 10.78 7.67
C LYS A 36 8.62 11.47 8.80
N PRO A 37 9.08 10.72 9.83
CA PRO A 37 10.05 11.21 10.81
C PRO A 37 11.40 11.59 10.17
N GLU A 38 12.19 12.42 10.86
CA GLU A 38 13.50 12.88 10.37
C GLU A 38 14.44 11.71 10.03
N ASP A 39 14.48 10.68 10.87
CA ASP A 39 15.30 9.47 10.70
C ASP A 39 14.59 8.33 9.94
N GLY A 40 13.41 8.60 9.38
CA GLY A 40 12.67 7.66 8.54
C GLY A 40 13.34 7.45 7.19
N ILE A 41 13.50 6.19 6.78
CA ILE A 41 13.95 5.79 5.45
C ILE A 41 12.72 5.60 4.56
N ASP A 42 12.70 6.27 3.41
CA ASP A 42 11.58 6.22 2.47
C ASP A 42 11.36 4.81 1.89
N ILE A 43 10.08 4.48 1.73
CA ILE A 43 9.57 3.35 0.99
C ILE A 43 8.68 3.92 -0.11
N ASN A 44 9.03 3.64 -1.36
CA ASN A 44 8.18 3.89 -2.51
C ASN A 44 8.36 2.69 -3.45
N TYR A 45 7.35 1.82 -3.49
CA TYR A 45 7.44 0.55 -4.18
C TYR A 45 6.14 0.20 -4.88
N SER A 46 6.28 -0.33 -6.10
CA SER A 46 5.15 -0.81 -6.90
C SER A 46 5.45 -2.21 -7.44
N PHE A 47 4.51 -3.14 -7.27
CA PHE A 47 4.58 -4.47 -7.86
C PHE A 47 3.19 -4.96 -8.23
N GLY A 48 3.00 -5.22 -9.53
CA GLY A 48 1.71 -5.65 -10.06
C GLY A 48 0.60 -4.66 -9.68
N PRO A 49 -0.50 -5.11 -9.08
CA PRO A 49 -1.62 -4.24 -8.71
C PRO A 49 -1.37 -3.45 -7.42
N VAL A 50 -0.24 -3.61 -6.75
CA VAL A 50 0.01 -3.02 -5.43
C VAL A 50 1.02 -1.90 -5.52
N LYS A 51 0.69 -0.76 -4.90
CA LYS A 51 1.62 0.34 -4.64
C LYS A 51 1.67 0.62 -3.14
N MET A 52 2.86 0.94 -2.65
CA MET A 52 3.15 1.19 -1.23
C MET A 52 4.05 2.42 -1.12
N VAL A 53 3.63 3.41 -0.32
CA VAL A 53 4.39 4.64 -0.05
C VAL A 53 4.43 4.89 1.44
N GLY A 54 5.60 5.20 1.99
CA GLY A 54 5.75 5.49 3.41
C GLY A 54 7.20 5.44 3.86
N TYR A 55 7.43 4.93 5.07
CA TYR A 55 8.76 4.93 5.69
C TYR A 55 8.97 3.80 6.69
N VAL A 56 10.24 3.56 7.01
CA VAL A 56 10.66 2.77 8.18
C VAL A 56 11.78 3.48 8.94
N VAL A 57 11.68 3.54 10.26
CA VAL A 57 12.68 4.14 11.14
C VAL A 57 13.67 3.06 11.58
N LYS A 58 14.94 3.19 11.18
CA LYS A 58 15.98 2.17 11.43
C LYS A 58 16.18 1.84 12.92
N SER A 59 16.15 2.87 13.77
CA SER A 59 16.47 2.77 15.19
C SER A 59 15.39 2.05 16.00
N THR A 60 14.13 2.24 15.62
CA THR A 60 12.95 1.75 16.36
C THR A 60 12.19 0.65 15.63
N LEU A 61 12.44 0.46 14.34
CA LEU A 61 11.70 -0.42 13.44
C LEU A 61 10.23 -0.02 13.27
N GLN A 62 9.88 1.22 13.62
CA GLN A 62 8.55 1.78 13.37
C GLN A 62 8.35 2.06 11.89
N MET A 63 7.19 1.70 11.37
CA MET A 63 6.79 1.88 9.98
C MET A 63 5.46 2.63 9.94
N GLY A 64 5.37 3.56 9.00
CA GLY A 64 4.11 4.10 8.51
C GLY A 64 4.05 3.83 7.01
N ILE A 65 2.98 3.21 6.52
CA ILE A 65 2.86 2.82 5.11
C ILE A 65 1.43 3.00 4.62
N GLU A 66 1.26 3.71 3.52
CA GLU A 66 0.00 3.79 2.78
C GLU A 66 0.03 2.77 1.65
N VAL A 67 -1.06 2.01 1.48
CA VAL A 67 -1.14 0.91 0.53
C VAL A 67 -2.31 1.14 -0.43
N SER A 68 -2.07 0.96 -1.72
CA SER A 68 -3.10 0.90 -2.76
C SER A 68 -3.08 -0.46 -3.46
N VAL A 69 -4.27 -1.03 -3.70
CA VAL A 69 -4.46 -2.28 -4.42
C VAL A 69 -5.42 -2.05 -5.58
N ALA A 70 -4.98 -2.38 -6.79
CA ALA A 70 -5.67 -2.08 -8.03
C ALA A 70 -6.11 -0.61 -8.11
N GLY A 71 -5.27 0.28 -7.56
CA GLY A 71 -5.50 1.71 -7.57
C GLY A 71 -6.53 2.23 -6.56
N ILE A 72 -7.06 1.36 -5.69
CA ILE A 72 -7.89 1.76 -4.55
C ILE A 72 -6.98 1.80 -3.31
N THR A 73 -6.87 2.96 -2.67
CA THR A 73 -6.16 3.06 -1.40
C THR A 73 -6.93 2.32 -0.31
N ILE A 74 -6.30 1.32 0.29
CA ILE A 74 -6.91 0.45 1.31
C ILE A 74 -6.67 0.97 2.74
N GLY A 75 -5.74 1.92 2.90
CA GLY A 75 -5.49 2.61 4.15
C GLY A 75 -4.02 2.93 4.39
N THR A 76 -3.80 3.65 5.48
CA THR A 76 -2.48 3.95 6.05
C THR A 76 -2.29 3.17 7.33
N PHE A 77 -1.27 2.33 7.37
CA PHE A 77 -0.98 1.43 8.47
C PHE A 77 0.27 1.89 9.22
N HIS A 78 0.19 1.86 10.55
CA HIS A 78 1.31 2.21 11.43
C HIS A 78 1.60 1.06 12.38
N GLY A 79 2.88 0.75 12.61
CA GLY A 79 3.28 -0.27 13.57
C GLY A 79 4.75 -0.61 13.51
N ASN A 80 5.18 -1.56 14.34
CA ASN A 80 6.56 -2.01 14.39
C ASN A 80 6.76 -3.26 13.53
N ILE A 81 7.69 -3.21 12.58
CA ILE A 81 7.87 -4.32 11.61
C ILE A 81 8.44 -5.59 12.25
N LYS A 82 9.03 -5.49 13.45
CA LYS A 82 9.53 -6.66 14.19
C LYS A 82 8.39 -7.53 14.70
N ASP A 83 7.24 -6.91 14.99
CA ASP A 83 6.06 -7.55 15.56
C ASP A 83 5.10 -8.02 14.44
N GLY A 84 5.42 -7.68 13.19
CA GLY A 84 4.55 -7.82 12.04
C GLY A 84 3.59 -6.64 11.91
N LEU A 85 3.38 -6.19 10.67
CA LEU A 85 2.37 -5.19 10.33
C LEU A 85 1.66 -5.65 9.06
N GLY A 86 0.35 -5.53 8.96
CA GLY A 86 -0.33 -5.98 7.75
C GLY A 86 -1.83 -5.71 7.76
N ALA A 87 -2.44 -5.98 6.61
CA ALA A 87 -3.86 -5.83 6.40
C ALA A 87 -4.39 -6.94 5.50
N GLU A 88 -5.53 -7.50 5.89
CA GLU A 88 -6.37 -8.31 5.01
C GLU A 88 -7.34 -7.37 4.31
N PHE A 89 -7.54 -7.57 3.01
CA PHE A 89 -8.41 -6.74 2.19
C PHE A 89 -9.36 -7.58 1.36
N LYS A 90 -10.57 -7.04 1.20
CA LYS A 90 -11.62 -7.60 0.35
C LYS A 90 -12.30 -6.47 -0.43
N LEU A 91 -11.76 -6.20 -1.60
CA LEU A 91 -12.29 -5.25 -2.57
C LEU A 91 -13.10 -6.00 -3.63
N GLN A 92 -13.93 -5.27 -4.38
CA GLN A 92 -14.66 -5.85 -5.50
C GLN A 92 -13.71 -6.40 -6.59
N SER A 93 -12.56 -5.74 -6.79
CA SER A 93 -11.56 -6.09 -7.80
C SER A 93 -10.47 -7.05 -7.30
N ALA A 94 -10.29 -7.17 -5.98
CA ALA A 94 -9.14 -7.83 -5.38
C ALA A 94 -9.43 -8.38 -3.98
N VAL A 95 -8.90 -9.55 -3.65
CA VAL A 95 -8.93 -10.11 -2.28
C VAL A 95 -7.54 -10.61 -1.92
N GLY A 96 -7.11 -10.40 -0.68
CA GLY A 96 -5.78 -10.86 -0.26
C GLY A 96 -5.31 -10.31 1.07
N VAL A 97 -3.99 -10.42 1.27
CA VAL A 97 -3.29 -9.93 2.45
C VAL A 97 -1.95 -9.30 2.06
N VAL A 98 -1.60 -8.21 2.74
CA VAL A 98 -0.26 -7.62 2.72
C VAL A 98 0.34 -7.72 4.12
N ARG A 99 1.57 -8.23 4.24
CA ARG A 99 2.28 -8.37 5.52
C ARG A 99 3.70 -7.87 5.42
N PHE A 100 4.00 -6.83 6.17
CA PHE A 100 5.32 -6.26 6.36
C PHE A 100 6.02 -6.93 7.54
N TYR A 101 7.28 -7.29 7.36
CA TYR A 101 8.07 -7.97 8.39
C TYR A 101 9.57 -7.67 8.29
N LEU A 102 10.27 -7.90 9.38
CA LEU A 102 11.72 -7.84 9.45
C LEU A 102 12.35 -9.18 9.03
N ARG A 103 13.33 -9.14 8.13
CA ARG A 103 14.18 -10.29 7.79
C ARG A 103 15.64 -9.94 8.07
N ASN A 104 16.42 -10.94 8.46
CA ASN A 104 17.87 -10.81 8.69
C ASN A 104 18.27 -9.71 9.70
N GLY A 105 17.35 -9.29 10.58
CA GLY A 105 17.59 -8.28 11.62
C GLY A 105 17.66 -6.83 11.13
N ASN A 106 17.78 -6.58 9.83
CA ASN A 106 17.92 -5.23 9.27
C ASN A 106 17.29 -5.03 7.89
N GLU A 107 16.47 -5.96 7.40
CA GLU A 107 15.79 -5.80 6.12
C GLU A 107 14.29 -5.71 6.32
N ALA A 108 13.67 -4.67 5.75
CA ALA A 108 12.23 -4.56 5.67
C ALA A 108 11.75 -5.31 4.42
N TRP A 109 10.85 -6.28 4.63
CA TRP A 109 10.25 -7.11 3.59
C TRP A 109 8.74 -6.99 3.64
N VAL A 110 8.12 -7.38 2.53
CA VAL A 110 6.67 -7.56 2.45
C VAL A 110 6.36 -8.87 1.74
N HIS A 111 5.39 -9.57 2.29
CA HIS A 111 4.69 -10.68 1.67
C HIS A 111 3.37 -10.15 1.13
N LEU A 112 3.12 -10.40 -0.16
CA LEU A 112 1.86 -10.09 -0.82
C LEU A 112 1.22 -11.38 -1.32
N GLU A 113 0.01 -11.64 -0.84
CA GLU A 113 -0.92 -12.60 -1.43
C GLU A 113 -2.12 -11.81 -1.93
N CYS A 114 -2.41 -11.84 -3.22
CA CYS A 114 -3.47 -11.03 -3.83
C CYS A 114 -4.06 -11.73 -5.05
N HIS A 115 -5.35 -11.98 -5.03
CA HIS A 115 -6.12 -12.46 -6.18
C HIS A 115 -6.88 -11.30 -6.82
N ILE A 116 -6.57 -10.99 -8.08
CA ILE A 116 -7.27 -10.01 -8.90
C ILE A 116 -8.28 -10.73 -9.79
N VAL A 117 -9.55 -10.32 -9.73
CA VAL A 117 -10.68 -10.97 -10.43
C VAL A 117 -10.43 -11.17 -11.92
N LEU A 118 -9.71 -10.26 -12.58
CA LEU A 118 -9.44 -10.28 -14.02
C LEU A 118 -7.96 -10.47 -14.39
N ASN A 119 -7.06 -10.71 -13.43
CA ASN A 119 -5.61 -10.72 -13.69
C ASN A 119 -4.84 -11.82 -12.94
N GLY A 120 -5.54 -12.81 -12.40
CA GLY A 120 -4.93 -13.94 -11.69
C GLY A 120 -4.43 -13.59 -10.29
N SER A 121 -3.52 -14.41 -9.76
CA SER A 121 -3.02 -14.31 -8.40
C SER A 121 -1.55 -13.90 -8.34
N TYR A 122 -1.20 -13.14 -7.31
CA TYR A 122 0.14 -12.75 -6.91
C TYR A 122 0.40 -13.34 -5.53
N ASP A 123 1.44 -14.13 -5.40
CA ASP A 123 1.92 -14.65 -4.10
C ASP A 123 3.44 -14.51 -4.11
N LYS A 124 3.96 -13.52 -3.39
CA LYS A 124 5.40 -13.22 -3.43
C LYS A 124 5.89 -12.41 -2.24
N ASP A 125 7.12 -12.72 -1.85
CA ASP A 125 7.94 -11.93 -0.95
C ASP A 125 8.92 -11.03 -1.71
N PHE A 126 9.02 -9.78 -1.29
CA PHE A 126 10.00 -8.84 -1.84
C PHE A 126 10.57 -7.92 -0.76
N LYS A 127 11.85 -7.61 -0.93
CA LYS A 127 12.58 -6.69 -0.07
C LYS A 127 12.22 -5.26 -0.46
N LEU A 128 11.77 -4.49 0.53
CA LEU A 128 11.49 -3.06 0.37
C LEU A 128 12.76 -2.23 0.59
N ARG A 129 13.51 -2.54 1.65
CA ARG A 129 14.67 -1.73 2.06
C ARG A 129 15.63 -2.50 2.96
N THR A 130 16.91 -2.11 2.94
CA THR A 130 17.87 -2.39 4.02
C THR A 130 17.96 -1.17 4.92
N MET A 131 17.95 -1.42 6.23
CA MET A 131 18.03 -0.40 7.28
C MET A 131 19.44 -0.28 7.80
#